data_AF-A0A9E5S3U8-F1
#
_entry.id   AF-A0A9E5S3U8-F1
#
_cell.length_a   1.000
_cell.length_b   1.000
_cell.length_c   1.000
_cell.angle_alpha   90.00
_cell.angle_beta   90.00
_cell.angle_gamma   90.00
#
_symmetry.space_group_name_H-M   'P 1'
#
loop_
_entity.id
_entity.type
_entity.pdbx_description
1 polymer ?
#
loop_
_entity_poly.entity_id
_entity_poly.type
_entity_poly.pdbx_seq_one_letter_code
_entity_poly.pdbx_strand_id
1 'polypeptide(L)'
;MSNQSNNRVSEFFNSESEASNLLWQYVKSLSPDTVSQLSKPSSSEVFQVMERNIVGLLGNLPPEHFGVTITTSRENLGRLLASAMMSGYFLRNAEQRMNFEVVLQGTESDDS
;
A
#
# COMPACT_ATOMS: atom_id res chain seq x y z
N MET A 1 8.86 -17.61 24.59
CA MET A 1 9.52 -16.97 23.43
C MET A 1 8.72 -15.72 23.12
N SER A 2 9.19 -14.56 23.58
CA SER A 2 8.39 -13.34 23.63
C SER A 2 8.43 -12.59 22.29
N ASN A 3 7.25 -12.19 21.84
CA ASN A 3 6.95 -11.49 20.59
C ASN A 3 7.62 -10.10 20.54
N GLN A 4 8.83 -10.03 19.98
CA GLN A 4 9.63 -8.80 19.82
C GLN A 4 9.30 -8.03 18.51
N SER A 5 8.41 -8.55 17.67
CA SER A 5 8.12 -8.01 16.33
C SER A 5 7.25 -6.75 16.35
N ASN A 6 6.35 -6.62 17.35
CA ASN A 6 5.40 -5.51 17.42
C ASN A 6 5.98 -4.21 18.00
N ASN A 7 7.17 -4.25 18.62
CA ASN A 7 7.73 -3.07 19.28
C ASN A 7 8.53 -2.16 18.34
N ARG A 8 9.10 -2.73 17.26
CA ARG A 8 9.93 -1.96 16.30
C ARG A 8 9.14 -0.95 15.49
N VAL A 9 7.88 -1.28 15.16
CA VAL A 9 6.99 -0.37 14.44
C VAL A 9 6.68 0.86 15.29
N SER A 10 6.41 0.66 16.58
CA SER A 10 6.12 1.74 17.54
C SER A 10 7.32 2.65 17.79
N GLU A 11 8.54 2.10 17.86
CA GLU A 11 9.80 2.87 18.01
C GLU A 11 10.13 3.71 16.78
N PHE A 12 9.80 3.23 15.57
CA PHE A 12 10.00 3.99 14.32
C PHE A 12 9.16 5.28 14.29
N PHE A 13 7.90 5.21 14.74
CA PHE A 13 7.00 6.38 14.73
C PHE A 13 7.14 7.31 15.95
N ASN A 14 7.63 6.81 17.10
CA ASN A 14 7.89 7.66 18.27
C ASN A 14 9.06 8.64 18.06
N SER A 15 9.93 8.36 17.10
CA SER A 15 11.12 9.17 16.79
C SER A 15 10.81 10.37 15.87
N GLU A 16 9.66 10.38 15.19
CA GLU A 16 9.28 11.38 14.18
C GLU A 16 8.51 12.59 14.73
N SER A 17 8.44 12.78 16.05
CA SER A 17 7.75 13.96 16.61
C SER A 17 8.41 15.30 16.21
N GLU A 18 9.68 15.26 15.76
CA GLU A 18 10.46 16.41 15.26
C GLU A 18 10.82 16.31 13.76
N ALA A 19 10.60 15.16 13.12
CA ALA A 19 10.81 15.01 11.68
C ALA A 19 9.49 15.34 10.99
N SER A 20 9.39 16.55 10.42
CA SER A 20 8.30 16.93 9.54
C SER A 20 7.94 15.78 8.60
N ASN A 21 6.76 15.18 8.79
CA ASN A 21 6.30 13.93 8.15
C ASN A 21 6.85 13.78 6.72
N LEU A 22 7.96 13.05 6.58
CA LEU A 22 8.80 13.05 5.37
C LEU A 22 8.03 12.44 4.19
N LEU A 23 7.19 11.46 4.48
CA LEU A 23 6.24 10.91 3.53
C LEU A 23 5.29 11.97 3.00
N TRP A 24 4.71 12.80 3.87
CA TRP A 24 3.79 13.85 3.44
C TRP A 24 4.48 14.91 2.58
N GLN A 25 5.71 15.26 2.90
CA GLN A 25 6.54 16.13 2.05
C GLN A 25 6.84 15.50 0.70
N TYR A 26 7.18 14.20 0.69
CA TYR A 26 7.40 13.43 -0.53
C TYR A 26 6.14 13.36 -1.40
N VAL A 27 4.98 13.00 -0.83
CA VAL A 27 3.71 12.95 -1.56
C VAL A 27 3.36 14.32 -2.15
N LYS A 28 3.60 15.41 -1.41
CA LYS A 28 3.40 16.78 -1.89
C LYS A 28 4.36 17.20 -3.00
N SER A 29 5.56 16.62 -3.06
CA SER A 29 6.54 16.95 -4.10
C SER A 29 6.32 16.18 -5.41
N LEU A 30 5.43 15.17 -5.42
CA LEU A 30 5.09 14.42 -6.61
C LEU A 30 4.35 15.30 -7.64
N SER A 31 4.70 15.16 -8.92
CA SER A 31 3.93 15.78 -9.99
C SER A 31 2.55 15.13 -10.12
N PRO A 32 1.53 15.87 -10.61
CA PRO A 32 0.20 15.30 -10.86
C PRO A 32 0.24 14.06 -11.77
N ASP A 33 1.13 14.04 -12.77
CA ASP A 33 1.33 12.89 -13.65
C ASP A 33 1.82 11.66 -12.89
N THR A 34 2.77 11.85 -11.96
CA THR A 34 3.31 10.76 -11.14
C THR A 34 2.22 10.20 -10.22
N VAL A 35 1.41 11.05 -9.61
CA VAL A 35 0.27 10.63 -8.78
C VAL A 35 -0.77 9.87 -9.63
N SER A 36 -1.06 10.35 -10.84
CA SER A 36 -1.97 9.69 -11.79
C SER A 36 -1.46 8.32 -12.23
N GLN A 37 -0.16 8.15 -12.42
CA GLN A 37 0.43 6.85 -12.74
C GLN A 37 0.44 5.92 -11.53
N LEU A 38 0.77 6.41 -10.34
CA LEU A 38 0.78 5.60 -9.10
C LEU A 38 -0.61 5.17 -8.65
N SER A 39 -1.67 5.89 -9.04
CA SER A 39 -3.06 5.55 -8.76
C SER A 39 -3.67 4.56 -9.75
N LYS A 40 -2.95 4.19 -10.81
CA LYS A 40 -3.38 3.20 -11.79
C LYS A 40 -2.60 1.89 -11.58
N PRO A 41 -3.20 0.85 -10.99
CA PRO A 41 -2.55 -0.46 -10.94
C PRO A 41 -2.35 -1.00 -12.34
N SER A 42 -1.21 -1.65 -12.58
CA SER A 42 -0.79 -2.10 -13.91
C SER A 42 -1.53 -3.35 -14.38
N SER A 43 -2.15 -4.10 -13.45
CA SER A 43 -2.92 -5.32 -13.74
C SER A 43 -4.25 -5.38 -12.99
N SER A 44 -5.19 -6.17 -13.52
CA SER A 44 -6.50 -6.39 -12.90
C SER A 44 -6.40 -7.13 -11.56
N GLU A 45 -5.41 -8.02 -11.43
CA GLU A 45 -5.15 -8.80 -10.23
C GLU A 45 -4.69 -7.88 -9.08
N VAL A 46 -3.78 -6.94 -9.37
CA VAL A 46 -3.33 -5.95 -8.38
C VAL A 46 -4.49 -5.06 -7.94
N PHE A 47 -5.35 -4.64 -8.87
CA PHE A 47 -6.54 -3.86 -8.57
C PHE A 47 -7.47 -4.58 -7.58
N GLN A 48 -7.80 -5.86 -7.84
CA GLN A 48 -8.67 -6.66 -6.98
C GLN A 48 -8.07 -6.87 -5.58
N VAL A 49 -6.75 -7.07 -5.48
CA VAL A 49 -6.09 -7.24 -4.18
C VAL A 49 -6.05 -5.93 -3.39
N MET A 50 -5.86 -4.79 -4.05
CA MET A 50 -5.97 -3.47 -3.42
C MET A 50 -7.38 -3.20 -2.88
N GLU A 51 -8.42 -3.48 -3.68
CA GLU A 51 -9.81 -3.34 -3.26
C GLU A 51 -10.10 -4.18 -2.01
N ARG A 52 -9.70 -5.45 -2.02
CA ARG A 52 -9.86 -6.34 -0.86
C ARG A 52 -9.09 -5.85 0.36
N ASN A 53 -7.92 -5.23 0.19
CA ASN A 53 -7.16 -4.63 1.28
C ASN A 53 -7.92 -3.44 1.88
N ILE A 54 -8.43 -2.53 1.04
CA ILE A 54 -9.20 -1.36 1.49
C ILE A 54 -10.46 -1.80 2.25
N VAL A 55 -11.20 -2.78 1.74
CA VAL A 55 -12.37 -3.35 2.44
C VAL A 55 -11.96 -3.99 3.77
N GLY A 56 -10.82 -4.70 3.82
CA GLY A 56 -10.29 -5.25 5.07
C GLY A 56 -9.90 -4.17 6.10
N LEU A 57 -9.45 -3.01 5.63
CA LEU A 57 -9.02 -1.89 6.47
C LEU A 57 -10.20 -1.03 6.96
N LEU A 58 -11.23 -0.85 6.14
CA LEU A 58 -12.36 0.03 6.43
C LEU A 58 -13.61 -0.73 6.90
N GLY A 59 -13.63 -2.05 6.76
CA GLY A 59 -14.80 -2.89 7.01
C GLY A 59 -15.70 -3.06 5.79
N ASN A 60 -16.53 -4.10 5.81
CA ASN A 60 -17.42 -4.43 4.70
C ASN A 60 -18.77 -3.71 4.86
N LEU A 61 -18.93 -2.56 4.20
CA LEU A 61 -20.21 -1.84 4.08
C LEU A 61 -20.57 -1.68 2.59
N PRO A 62 -21.83 -1.94 2.16
CA PRO A 62 -22.22 -1.74 0.77
C PRO A 62 -22.20 -0.24 0.41
N PRO A 63 -21.35 0.22 -0.52
CA PRO A 63 -21.22 1.65 -0.82
C PRO A 63 -22.46 2.24 -1.52
N GLU A 64 -23.27 1.40 -2.17
CA GLU A 64 -24.49 1.78 -2.89
C GLU A 64 -25.63 2.22 -1.96
N HIS A 65 -25.56 1.86 -0.68
CA HIS A 65 -26.65 2.08 0.29
C HIS A 65 -26.24 2.97 1.47
N PHE A 66 -24.97 3.37 1.56
CA PHE A 66 -24.45 4.07 2.72
C PHE A 66 -23.44 5.16 2.35
N GLY A 67 -23.66 6.37 2.87
CA GLY A 67 -22.61 7.37 2.99
C GLY A 67 -21.65 6.94 4.10
N VAL A 68 -20.46 6.45 3.74
CA VAL A 68 -19.47 5.97 4.71
C VAL A 68 -18.68 7.16 5.26
N THR A 69 -18.86 7.46 6.55
CA THR A 69 -18.02 8.41 7.30
C THR A 69 -17.31 7.65 8.41
N ILE A 70 -15.98 7.66 8.39
CA ILE A 70 -15.14 6.94 9.37
C ILE A 70 -14.52 7.96 10.31
N THR A 71 -14.91 7.92 11.58
CA THR A 71 -14.29 8.73 12.64
C THR A 71 -13.26 7.89 13.38
N THR A 72 -12.03 8.39 13.49
CA THR A 72 -10.92 7.68 14.14
C THR A 72 -9.94 8.66 14.79
N SER A 73 -9.11 8.17 15.72
CA SER A 73 -8.06 8.99 16.35
C SER A 73 -6.86 9.15 15.41
N ARG A 74 -6.01 10.14 15.69
CA ARG A 74 -4.76 10.38 14.94
C ARG A 74 -3.88 9.13 14.93
N GLU A 75 -3.78 8.45 16.05
CA GLU A 75 -2.95 7.27 16.25
C GLU A 75 -3.46 6.09 15.41
N ASN A 76 -4.78 5.86 15.43
CA ASN A 76 -5.40 4.79 14.66
C ASN A 76 -5.36 5.07 13.15
N LEU A 77 -5.55 6.33 12.73
CA LEU A 77 -5.35 6.73 11.34
C LEU A 77 -3.90 6.54 10.88
N GLY A 78 -2.93 6.91 11.72
CA GLY A 78 -1.51 6.71 11.44
C GLY A 78 -1.17 5.23 11.22
N ARG A 79 -1.68 4.35 12.09
CA ARG A 79 -1.53 2.89 11.94
C ARG A 79 -2.16 2.37 10.65
N LEU A 80 -3.35 2.85 10.31
CA LEU A 80 -4.06 2.48 9.09
C LEU A 80 -3.25 2.86 7.83
N LEU A 81 -2.75 4.09 7.78
CA LEU A 81 -1.93 4.57 6.66
C LEU A 81 -0.61 3.79 6.55
N ALA A 82 0.05 3.52 7.68
CA ALA A 82 1.26 2.71 7.72
C ALA A 82 1.03 1.29 7.16
N SER A 83 -0.06 0.65 7.57
CA SER A 83 -0.44 -0.67 7.06
C SER A 83 -0.73 -0.63 5.55
N ALA A 84 -1.48 0.36 5.09
CA ALA A 84 -1.80 0.51 3.67
C ALA A 84 -0.53 0.72 2.82
N MET A 85 0.43 1.53 3.30
CA MET A 85 1.71 1.72 2.63
C MET A 85 2.54 0.44 2.54
N MET A 86 2.65 -0.33 3.62
CA MET A 86 3.37 -1.60 3.62
C MET A 86 2.74 -2.60 2.65
N SER A 87 1.40 -2.70 2.65
CA SER A 87 0.65 -3.52 1.68
C SER A 87 0.94 -3.06 0.24
N GLY A 88 0.90 -1.76 -0.04
CA GLY A 88 1.19 -1.22 -1.37
C GLY A 88 2.60 -1.54 -1.85
N TYR A 89 3.61 -1.40 -0.98
CA TYR A 89 4.99 -1.76 -1.30
C TYR A 89 5.14 -3.26 -1.58
N PHE A 90 4.50 -4.11 -0.77
CA PHE A 90 4.50 -5.55 -0.99
C PHE A 90 3.87 -5.93 -2.34
N LEU A 91 2.74 -5.30 -2.69
CA LEU A 91 2.08 -5.53 -3.98
C LEU A 91 2.96 -5.11 -5.15
N ARG A 92 3.60 -3.94 -5.07
CA ARG A 92 4.53 -3.51 -6.12
C ARG A 92 5.69 -4.48 -6.29
N ASN A 93 6.27 -4.99 -5.20
CA ASN A 93 7.35 -5.97 -5.27
C ASN A 93 6.88 -7.30 -5.87
N ALA A 94 5.68 -7.76 -5.52
CA ALA A 94 5.08 -8.97 -6.08
C ALA A 94 4.83 -8.81 -7.59
N GLU A 95 4.31 -7.66 -8.01
CA GLU A 95 4.10 -7.31 -9.42
C GLU A 95 5.42 -7.29 -10.21
N GLN A 96 6.49 -6.69 -9.66
CA GLN A 96 7.80 -6.68 -10.30
C GLN A 96 8.37 -8.09 -10.49
N ARG A 97 8.21 -8.97 -9.50
CA ARG A 97 8.62 -10.38 -9.60
C ARG A 97 7.83 -11.13 -10.67
N MET A 98 6.50 -10.96 -10.67
CA MET A 98 5.63 -11.58 -11.68
C MET A 98 5.99 -11.09 -13.09
N ASN A 99 6.20 -9.80 -13.28
CA ASN A 99 6.59 -9.25 -14.59
C ASN A 99 7.96 -9.79 -15.05
N PHE A 100 8.90 -9.96 -14.11
CA PHE A 100 10.19 -10.58 -14.42
C PHE A 100 10.05 -12.05 -14.84
N GLU A 101 9.24 -12.84 -14.13
CA GLU A 101 8.96 -14.24 -14.47
C GLU A 101 8.30 -14.37 -15.84
N VAL A 102 7.33 -13.51 -16.17
CA VAL A 102 6.66 -13.48 -17.49
C VAL A 102 7.66 -13.19 -18.61
N VAL A 103 8.57 -12.22 -18.41
CA VAL A 103 9.62 -11.91 -19.40
C VAL A 103 10.59 -13.08 -19.57
N LEU A 104 11.00 -13.73 -18.48
CA LEU A 104 11.90 -14.89 -18.52
C LEU A 104 11.27 -16.09 -19.25
N GLN A 105 9.99 -16.38 -18.99
CA GLN A 105 9.24 -17.43 -19.69
C GLN A 105 9.05 -17.13 -21.18
N GLY A 106 8.86 -15.85 -21.52
CA GLY A 106 8.80 -15.41 -22.91
C GLY A 106 10.11 -15.66 -23.68
N THR A 107 11.26 -15.62 -23.00
CA THR A 107 12.57 -15.89 -23.63
C THR A 107 12.88 -17.38 -23.82
N GLU A 108 12.20 -18.29 -23.11
CA GLU A 108 12.42 -19.74 -23.23
C GLU A 108 11.54 -20.38 -24.33
N SER A 109 10.55 -19.64 -24.84
CA SER A 109 9.59 -20.14 -25.84
C SER A 109 10.00 -19.90 -27.30
N ASP A 110 11.12 -19.19 -27.54
CA ASP A 110 11.55 -18.73 -28.87
C ASP A 110 12.77 -19.51 -29.43
N ASP A 111 13.14 -20.63 -28.79
CA ASP A 111 14.26 -21.51 -29.20
C ASP A 111 13.79 -22.94 -29.59
N SER A 112 12.68 -23.06 -30.34
CA SER A 112 12.21 -24.35 -30.90
C SER A 112 11.67 -24.23 -32.32
#